data_AF-A0A953A2Q3-F1
#
_entry.id   AF-A0A953A2Q3-F1
#
_cell.length_a   1.000
_cell.length_b   1.000
_cell.length_c   1.000
_cell.angle_alpha   90.00
_cell.angle_beta   90.00
_cell.angle_gamma   90.00
#
_symmetry.space_group_name_H-M   'P 1'
#
loop_
_entity.id
_entity.type
_entity.pdbx_description
1 polymer ?
#
loop_
_entity_poly.entity_id
_entity_poly.type
_entity_poly.pdbx_seq_one_letter_code
_entity_poly.pdbx_strand_id
1 'polypeptide(L)'
;MHTRLLSFLSDFERALAADDPAPLDGTWETSRTVNYHLGLARLNLSVRTATGLISRGQVLLQSYALADGTPCLKAALSWNGSAQNATHSIFSKPEVNWTSEARKVAAEWMAVAVEIVPTEDAAAPLAAAV
;
A
#
# COMPACT_ATOMS: atom_id res chain seq x y z
N MET A 1 -23.06 -10.89 1.73
CA MET A 1 -22.70 -9.65 1.03
C MET A 1 -21.30 -9.80 0.47
N HIS A 2 -21.11 -9.55 -0.82
CA HIS A 2 -19.83 -9.76 -1.49
C HIS A 2 -18.75 -8.81 -0.94
N THR A 3 -17.65 -9.40 -0.52
CA THR A 3 -16.45 -8.73 -0.03
C THR A 3 -15.89 -7.81 -1.12
N ARG A 4 -15.88 -6.50 -0.88
CA ARG A 4 -15.40 -5.43 -1.77
C ARG A 4 -13.88 -5.46 -2.01
N LEU A 5 -13.25 -6.62 -1.87
CA LEU A 5 -11.80 -6.80 -1.88
C LEU A 5 -11.19 -6.33 -3.20
N LEU A 6 -11.72 -6.80 -4.33
CA LEU A 6 -11.19 -6.41 -5.64
C LEU A 6 -11.41 -4.93 -5.96
N SER A 7 -12.58 -4.39 -5.65
CA SER A 7 -12.85 -2.96 -5.86
C SER A 7 -11.95 -2.10 -4.99
N PHE A 8 -11.72 -2.49 -3.74
CA PHE A 8 -10.82 -1.79 -2.83
C PHE A 8 -9.37 -1.82 -3.33
N LEU A 9 -8.89 -2.98 -3.79
CA LEU A 9 -7.56 -3.08 -4.40
C LEU A 9 -7.42 -2.22 -5.67
N SER A 10 -8.46 -2.15 -6.51
CA SER A 10 -8.44 -1.28 -7.69
C SER A 10 -8.38 0.21 -7.32
N ASP A 11 -9.14 0.64 -6.31
CA ASP A 11 -9.09 2.02 -5.84
C ASP A 11 -7.74 2.35 -5.18
N PHE A 12 -7.15 1.39 -4.45
CA PHE A 12 -5.80 1.50 -3.89
C PHE A 12 -4.74 1.67 -4.98
N GLU A 13 -4.72 0.82 -6.01
CA GLU A 13 -3.75 0.93 -7.11
C GLU A 13 -3.88 2.24 -7.89
N ARG A 14 -5.12 2.70 -8.10
CA ARG A 14 -5.36 4.00 -8.75
C ARG A 14 -4.85 5.15 -7.90
N ALA A 15 -5.04 5.10 -6.57
CA ALA A 15 -4.49 6.09 -5.66
C ALA A 15 -2.95 6.07 -5.71
N LEU A 16 -2.35 4.88 -5.71
CA LEU A 16 -0.90 4.71 -5.79
C LEU A 16 -0.30 5.32 -7.07
N ALA A 17 -0.88 4.99 -8.23
CA ALA A 17 -0.43 5.52 -9.51
C ALA A 17 -0.70 7.02 -9.67
N ALA A 18 -1.65 7.59 -8.92
CA ALA A 18 -1.89 9.03 -8.92
C ALA A 18 -0.86 9.80 -8.07
N ASP A 19 -0.44 9.23 -6.93
CA ASP A 19 0.53 9.85 -6.04
C ASP A 19 1.97 9.69 -6.55
N ASP A 20 2.32 8.53 -7.12
CA ASP A 20 3.63 8.27 -7.75
C ASP A 20 3.43 7.55 -9.10
N PRO A 21 3.29 8.30 -10.22
CA PRO A 21 3.01 7.71 -11.52
C PRO A 21 4.22 6.99 -12.15
N ALA A 22 5.44 7.32 -11.73
CA ALA A 22 6.68 6.81 -12.34
C ALA A 22 7.76 6.53 -11.27
N PRO A 23 7.53 5.53 -10.39
CA PRO A 23 8.49 5.19 -9.35
C PRO A 23 9.84 4.77 -9.97
N LEU A 24 10.95 5.40 -9.57
CA LEU A 24 12.30 5.13 -10.11
C LEU A 24 12.36 5.14 -11.66
N ASP A 25 11.65 6.07 -12.30
CA ASP A 25 11.54 6.16 -13.77
C ASP A 25 10.99 4.87 -14.43
N GLY A 26 10.32 4.03 -13.64
CA GLY A 26 9.72 2.76 -14.06
C GLY A 26 8.19 2.82 -14.14
N THR A 27 7.59 1.66 -14.37
CA THR A 27 6.13 1.50 -14.38
C THR A 27 5.69 0.54 -13.28
N TRP A 28 4.60 0.86 -12.58
CA TRP A 28 3.99 -0.05 -11.63
C TRP A 28 3.55 -1.35 -12.32
N GLU A 29 3.97 -2.47 -11.76
CA GLU A 29 3.51 -3.80 -12.11
C GLU A 29 2.93 -4.47 -10.88
N THR A 30 1.64 -4.75 -10.94
CA THR A 30 0.89 -5.29 -9.82
C THR A 30 0.40 -6.70 -10.09
N SER A 31 0.39 -7.54 -9.07
CA SER A 31 -0.22 -8.87 -9.13
C SER A 31 -1.18 -9.07 -7.97
N ARG A 32 -2.36 -9.60 -8.27
CA ARG A 32 -3.44 -9.78 -7.28
C ARG A 32 -3.72 -11.27 -7.08
N THR A 33 -3.99 -11.67 -5.85
CA THR A 33 -4.48 -13.01 -5.51
C THR A 33 -5.63 -12.87 -4.53
N VAL A 34 -6.75 -13.54 -4.77
CA VAL A 34 -7.96 -13.41 -3.94
C VAL A 34 -8.49 -14.78 -3.58
N ASN A 35 -8.86 -14.95 -2.31
CA ASN A 35 -9.59 -16.11 -1.81
C ASN A 35 -10.90 -15.62 -1.18
N TYR A 36 -12.00 -15.79 -1.92
CA TYR A 36 -13.32 -15.35 -1.48
C TYR A 36 -13.87 -16.18 -0.33
N HIS A 37 -13.53 -17.46 -0.25
CA HIS A 37 -13.97 -18.34 0.83
C HIS A 37 -13.39 -17.91 2.18
N LEU A 38 -12.14 -17.44 2.17
CA LEU A 38 -11.45 -16.95 3.37
C LEU A 38 -11.58 -15.43 3.57
N GLY A 39 -12.19 -14.71 2.62
CA GLY A 39 -12.27 -13.26 2.65
C GLY A 39 -10.90 -12.57 2.58
N LEU A 40 -9.91 -13.20 1.94
CA LEU A 40 -8.54 -12.69 1.84
C LEU A 40 -8.25 -12.17 0.43
N ALA A 41 -7.50 -11.09 0.34
CA ALA A 41 -6.92 -10.63 -0.92
C ALA A 41 -5.49 -10.14 -0.69
N ARG A 42 -4.59 -10.42 -1.62
CA ARG A 42 -3.22 -9.93 -1.60
C ARG A 42 -2.96 -9.16 -2.89
N LEU A 43 -2.27 -8.05 -2.75
CA LEU A 43 -1.73 -7.24 -3.84
C LEU A 43 -0.21 -7.17 -3.65
N ASN A 44 0.56 -7.67 -4.61
CA ASN A 44 2.00 -7.46 -4.65
C ASN A 44 2.30 -6.28 -5.57
N LEU A 45 3.18 -5.40 -5.10
CA LEU A 45 3.55 -4.16 -5.76
C LEU A 45 5.00 -4.26 -6.19
N SER A 46 5.24 -4.16 -7.48
CA SER A 46 6.57 -4.16 -8.07
C SER A 46 6.70 -3.02 -9.07
N VAL A 47 7.93 -2.64 -9.37
CA VAL A 47 8.24 -1.59 -10.34
C VAL A 47 9.11 -2.19 -11.42
N ARG A 48 8.67 -2.10 -12.66
CA ARG A 48 9.44 -2.50 -13.82
C ARG A 48 10.30 -1.32 -14.27
N THR A 49 11.61 -1.49 -14.18
CA THR A 49 12.61 -0.54 -14.69
C THR A 49 13.32 -1.12 -15.90
N ALA A 50 14.21 -0.35 -16.54
CA ALA A 50 15.06 -0.85 -17.63
C ALA A 50 15.99 -2.00 -17.19
N THR A 51 16.29 -2.10 -15.89
CA THR A 51 17.23 -3.09 -15.34
C THR A 51 16.54 -4.36 -14.81
N GLY A 52 15.21 -4.34 -14.64
CA GLY A 52 14.45 -5.50 -14.20
C GLY A 52 13.18 -5.16 -13.42
N LEU A 53 12.67 -6.15 -12.68
CA LEU A 53 11.50 -6.02 -11.83
C LEU A 53 11.94 -5.89 -10.36
N ILE A 54 11.63 -4.77 -9.72
CA ILE A 54 11.96 -4.49 -8.33
C ILE A 54 10.71 -4.65 -7.47
N SER A 55 10.73 -5.60 -6.54
CA SER A 55 9.64 -5.76 -5.57
C SER A 55 9.66 -4.64 -4.53
N ARG A 56 8.54 -3.92 -4.41
CA ARG A 56 8.37 -2.80 -3.47
C ARG A 56 7.65 -3.20 -2.19
N GLY A 57 6.80 -4.20 -2.24
CA GLY A 57 6.07 -4.66 -1.08
C GLY A 57 4.76 -5.32 -1.44
N GLN A 58 3.89 -5.43 -0.45
CA GLN A 58 2.58 -6.05 -0.62
C GLN A 58 1.56 -5.48 0.36
N VAL A 59 0.30 -5.57 -0.03
CA VAL A 59 -0.87 -5.26 0.78
C VAL A 59 -1.69 -6.54 0.93
N LEU A 60 -1.96 -6.93 2.17
CA LEU A 60 -2.83 -8.05 2.50
C LEU A 60 -4.13 -7.50 3.09
N LEU A 61 -5.24 -7.79 2.42
CA LEU A 61 -6.58 -7.49 2.88
C LEU A 61 -7.24 -8.72 3.48
N GLN A 62 -7.91 -8.53 4.62
CA GLN A 62 -8.77 -9.51 5.24
C GLN A 62 -10.12 -8.88 5.53
N SER A 63 -11.18 -9.45 4.98
CA SER A 63 -12.54 -9.10 5.35
C SER A 63 -13.02 -9.99 6.50
N TYR A 64 -13.68 -9.37 7.47
CA TYR A 64 -14.25 -10.03 8.63
C TYR A 64 -15.56 -9.33 9.02
N ALA A 65 -16.45 -10.02 9.71
CA ALA A 65 -17.66 -9.42 10.25
C ALA A 65 -17.49 -9.15 11.75
N LEU A 66 -18.04 -8.04 12.23
CA LEU A 66 -18.20 -7.79 13.66
C LEU A 66 -19.37 -8.62 14.22
N ALA A 67 -19.53 -8.61 15.54
CA ALA A 67 -20.58 -9.37 16.23
C ALA A 67 -22.01 -8.98 15.81
N ASP A 68 -22.19 -7.76 15.32
CA ASP A 68 -23.44 -7.22 14.76
C ASP A 68 -23.66 -7.59 13.28
N GLY A 69 -22.74 -8.34 12.67
CA GLY A 69 -22.76 -8.71 11.25
C GLY A 69 -22.20 -7.64 10.31
N THR A 70 -21.70 -6.51 10.83
CA THR A 70 -21.16 -5.42 10.01
C THR A 70 -19.86 -5.85 9.33
N PRO A 71 -19.76 -5.80 7.99
CA PRO A 71 -18.55 -6.19 7.27
C PRO A 71 -17.46 -5.14 7.48
N CYS A 72 -16.26 -5.59 7.83
CA CYS A 72 -15.09 -4.76 8.03
C CYS A 72 -13.93 -5.29 7.18
N LEU A 73 -12.91 -4.44 7.01
CA LEU A 73 -11.73 -4.75 6.24
C LEU A 73 -10.49 -4.39 7.06
N LYS A 74 -9.53 -5.31 7.13
CA LYS A 74 -8.21 -5.07 7.69
C LYS A 74 -7.21 -5.11 6.56
N ALA A 75 -6.40 -4.07 6.42
CA ALA A 75 -5.27 -4.00 5.51
C ALA A 75 -3.98 -4.12 6.32
N ALA A 76 -3.18 -5.13 6.04
CA ALA A 76 -1.80 -5.23 6.50
C ALA A 76 -0.88 -4.77 5.37
N LEU A 77 -0.06 -3.78 5.68
CA LEU A 77 0.80 -3.03 4.78
C LEU A 77 2.23 -3.43 5.06
N SER A 78 2.95 -3.83 4.01
CA SER A 78 4.36 -4.17 4.12
C SER A 78 5.13 -3.58 2.95
N TRP A 79 6.28 -3.02 3.26
CA TRP A 79 7.22 -2.46 2.29
C TRP A 79 8.52 -3.26 2.33
N ASN A 80 9.06 -3.58 1.16
CA ASN A 80 10.27 -4.36 1.04
C ASN A 80 11.48 -3.52 1.47
N GLY A 81 12.26 -4.03 2.43
CA GLY A 81 13.33 -3.27 3.10
C GLY A 81 12.88 -2.56 4.38
N SER A 82 11.59 -2.61 4.74
CA SER A 82 11.11 -2.19 6.06
C SER A 82 11.04 -3.36 7.03
N ALA A 83 11.47 -3.16 8.27
CA ALA A 83 11.08 -4.03 9.38
C ALA A 83 9.67 -3.69 9.92
N GLN A 84 9.14 -2.52 9.55
CA GLN A 84 7.84 -2.05 10.02
C GLN A 84 6.73 -2.55 9.09
N ASN A 85 5.71 -3.17 9.68
CA ASN A 85 4.46 -3.47 9.02
C ASN A 85 3.38 -2.59 9.63
N ALA A 86 2.66 -1.85 8.79
CA ALA A 86 1.52 -1.06 9.24
C ALA A 86 0.23 -1.88 9.11
N THR A 87 -0.75 -1.64 9.98
CA THR A 87 -2.04 -2.31 9.92
C THR A 87 -3.15 -1.29 10.07
N HIS A 88 -4.00 -1.23 9.06
CA HIS A 88 -5.13 -0.30 8.99
C HIS A 88 -6.45 -1.07 9.01
N SER A 89 -7.36 -0.72 9.94
CA SER A 89 -8.67 -1.37 10.06
C SER A 89 -9.78 -0.40 9.67
N ILE A 90 -10.62 -0.82 8.72
CA ILE A 90 -11.71 -0.05 8.13
C ILE A 90 -13.02 -0.68 8.57
N PHE A 91 -13.84 0.09 9.27
CA PHE A 91 -15.13 -0.34 9.77
C PHE A 91 -16.24 0.21 8.88
N SER A 92 -17.16 -0.63 8.42
CA SER A 92 -18.27 -0.20 7.57
C SER A 92 -19.31 0.58 8.38
N LYS A 93 -19.13 1.89 8.52
CA LYS A 93 -20.14 2.81 9.08
C LYS A 93 -20.97 3.42 7.94
N PRO A 94 -22.21 3.90 8.20
CA PRO A 94 -23.10 4.43 7.15
C PRO A 94 -22.48 5.54 6.27
N GLU A 95 -21.54 6.31 6.79
CA GLU A 95 -20.89 7.44 6.11
C GLU A 95 -19.52 7.09 5.50
N VAL A 96 -19.10 5.82 5.55
CA VAL A 96 -17.76 5.42 5.10
C VAL A 96 -17.68 5.40 3.58
N ASN A 97 -16.84 6.29 3.06
CA ASN A 97 -16.45 6.30 1.66
C ASN A 97 -15.24 5.37 1.45
N TRP A 98 -15.49 4.19 0.91
CA TRP A 98 -14.49 3.17 0.66
C TRP A 98 -13.35 3.60 -0.27
N THR A 99 -13.64 4.45 -1.26
CA THR A 99 -12.62 4.97 -2.17
C THR A 99 -11.69 5.95 -1.44
N SER A 100 -12.25 6.77 -0.55
CA SER A 100 -11.44 7.64 0.32
C SER A 100 -10.57 6.84 1.29
N GLU A 101 -11.11 5.77 1.88
CA GLU A 101 -10.33 4.87 2.75
C GLU A 101 -9.22 4.16 1.97
N ALA A 102 -9.48 3.70 0.74
CA ALA A 102 -8.45 3.12 -0.11
C ALA A 102 -7.30 4.11 -0.40
N ARG A 103 -7.62 5.38 -0.63
CA ARG A 103 -6.60 6.44 -0.79
C ARG A 103 -5.78 6.67 0.48
N LYS A 104 -6.43 6.68 1.66
CA LYS A 104 -5.71 6.81 2.95
C LYS A 104 -4.75 5.64 3.17
N VAL A 105 -5.19 4.42 2.89
CA VAL A 105 -4.36 3.21 3.01
C VAL A 105 -3.19 3.25 2.01
N ALA A 106 -3.39 3.76 0.79
CA ALA A 106 -2.32 3.97 -0.18
C ALA A 106 -1.29 5.01 0.30
N ALA A 107 -1.75 6.15 0.82
CA ALA A 107 -0.89 7.17 1.40
C ALA A 107 -0.10 6.64 2.60
N GLU A 108 -0.71 5.84 3.47
CA GLU A 108 -0.03 5.19 4.60
C GLU A 108 1.04 4.20 4.11
N TRP A 109 0.75 3.41 3.08
CA TRP A 109 1.73 2.50 2.49
C TRP A 109 2.93 3.25 1.88
N MET A 110 2.69 4.40 1.23
CA MET A 110 3.74 5.25 0.67
C MET A 110 4.53 5.99 1.75
N ALA A 111 3.91 6.39 2.85
CA ALA A 111 4.61 7.02 3.98
C ALA A 111 5.67 6.07 4.57
N VAL A 112 5.37 4.77 4.66
CA VAL A 112 6.35 3.75 5.08
C VAL A 112 7.55 3.71 4.11
N ALA A 113 7.35 3.96 2.81
CA ALA A 113 8.43 4.03 1.83
C ALA A 113 9.40 5.19 2.09
N VAL A 114 8.85 6.36 2.45
CA VAL A 114 9.62 7.59 2.70
C VAL A 114 10.50 7.47 3.95
N GLU A 115 10.07 6.72 4.98
CA GLU A 115 10.91 6.47 6.16
C GLU A 115 12.15 5.62 5.86
N ILE A 116 12.10 4.79 4.80
CA ILE A 116 13.15 3.80 4.50
C ILE A 116 14.18 4.35 3.52
N VAL A 117 13.78 5.26 2.62
CA VAL A 117 14.71 5.98 1.76
C VAL A 117 15.20 7.19 2.56
N PRO A 118 16.39 7.17 3.18
CA PRO A 118 16.90 8.37 3.81
C PRO A 118 17.06 9.41 2.71
N THR A 119 16.57 10.62 2.93
CA THR A 119 16.87 11.77 2.08
C THR A 119 18.38 11.93 2.06
N GLU A 120 19.03 11.44 1.00
CA GLU A 120 20.45 11.65 0.73
C GLU A 120 20.65 13.08 0.22
N ASP A 121 20.28 14.06 1.05
CA ASP A 121 20.58 15.48 0.84
C ASP A 121 20.84 16.16 2.19
N ALA A 122 21.97 15.79 2.77
CA ALA A 122 22.68 16.64 3.72
C ALA A 122 24.16 16.53 3.37
N ALA A 123 24.52 17.08 2.21
CA ALA A 123 25.91 17.37 1.87
C ALA A 123 26.50 18.31 2.93
N ALA A 124 27.21 17.75 3.90
CA ALA A 124 28.10 18.51 4.77
C ALA A 124 29.39 18.82 3.98
N PRO A 125 29.74 20.10 3.73
CA PRO A 125 31.09 20.40 3.27
C PRO A 125 32.06 20.22 4.43
N LEU A 126 32.92 19.20 4.31
CA LEU A 126 34.13 19.04 5.09
C LEU A 126 35.12 20.19 4.79
N ALA A 127 35.72 20.70 5.88
CA ALA A 127 37.09 21.20 5.97
C ALA A 127 37.49 22.46 5.17
N ALA A 128 37.55 23.59 5.87
CA ALA A 128 38.58 24.62 5.65
C ALA A 128 39.02 25.20 7.00
N ALA A 129 40.02 24.58 7.61
CA ALA A 129 40.84 25.17 8.66
C ALA A 129 42.28 24.68 8.47
N VAL A 130 43.04 25.45 7.69
CA VAL A 130 44.52 25.52 7.72
C VAL A 130 44.86 26.99 7.76
#